data_AF-A0A838SVL1-F1
#
_entry.id   AF-A0A838SVL1-F1
#
_cell.length_a   1.000
_cell.length_b   1.000
_cell.length_c   1.000
_cell.angle_alpha   90.00
_cell.angle_beta   90.00
_cell.angle_gamma   90.00
#
_symmetry.space_group_name_H-M   'P 1'
#
loop_
_entity.id
_entity.type
_entity.pdbx_description
1 polymer ?
#
loop_
_entity_poly.entity_id
_entity_poly.type
_entity_poly.pdbx_seq_one_letter_code
_entity_poly.pdbx_strand_id
1 'polypeptide(L)'
;AGVQRLVDVTAALQAVLADAEQAATAVLCSESLWWRCHRRLIADAAVLLHDAAVVHLLHDGRLTLHRPTDGVRRDGERLVYDVDGADDQVSQQRLSLG
;
A
#
# COMPACT_ATOMS: atom_id res chain seq x y z
N ALA A 1 -7.34 22.37 15.01
CA ALA A 1 -8.42 21.64 14.31
C ALA A 1 -7.89 21.24 12.94
N GLY A 2 -7.78 19.94 12.65
CA GLY A 2 -7.28 19.45 11.37
C GLY A 2 -8.38 19.53 10.32
N VAL A 3 -8.18 20.36 9.29
CA VAL A 3 -9.08 20.38 8.12
C VAL A 3 -8.69 19.21 7.23
N GLN A 4 -9.52 18.18 7.16
CA GLN A 4 -9.36 17.14 6.16
C GLN A 4 -9.96 17.64 4.85
N ARG A 5 -9.10 17.88 3.85
CA ARG A 5 -9.56 18.18 2.50
C ARG A 5 -10.04 16.87 1.87
N LEU A 6 -11.27 16.85 1.37
CA LEU A 6 -11.73 15.77 0.51
C LEU A 6 -10.97 15.89 -0.82
N VAL A 7 -9.96 15.06 -0.97
CA VAL A 7 -9.18 14.91 -2.21
C VAL A 7 -9.58 13.62 -2.89
N ASP A 8 -9.65 13.65 -4.22
CA ASP A 8 -9.80 12.44 -5.01
C ASP A 8 -8.55 11.57 -4.84
N VAL A 9 -8.72 10.37 -4.31
CA VAL A 9 -7.62 9.44 -4.02
C VAL A 9 -6.92 9.00 -5.31
N THR A 10 -7.64 8.86 -6.41
CA THR A 10 -7.07 8.47 -7.71
C THR A 10 -6.16 9.57 -8.23
N ALA A 11 -6.62 10.82 -8.18
CA ALA A 11 -5.81 11.96 -8.60
C ALA A 11 -4.56 12.13 -7.71
N ALA A 12 -4.69 11.91 -6.40
CA ALA A 12 -3.57 11.95 -5.48
C ALA A 12 -2.54 10.84 -5.77
N LEU A 13 -2.98 9.62 -6.06
CA LEU A 13 -2.09 8.52 -6.45
C LEU A 13 -1.35 8.83 -7.75
N GLN A 14 -2.04 9.35 -8.76
CA GLN A 14 -1.44 9.76 -10.03
C GLN A 14 -0.33 10.80 -9.84
N ALA A 15 -0.53 11.78 -8.96
CA ALA A 15 0.51 12.76 -8.64
C ALA A 15 1.75 12.10 -8.01
N VAL A 16 1.56 11.17 -7.08
CA VAL A 16 2.67 10.41 -6.47
C VAL A 16 3.43 9.59 -7.51
N LEU A 17 2.73 8.96 -8.46
CA LEU A 17 3.36 8.17 -9.52
C LEU A 17 4.16 9.06 -10.47
N ALA A 18 3.65 10.23 -10.83
CA ALA A 18 4.38 11.21 -11.63
C ALA A 18 5.65 11.70 -10.91
N ASP A 19 5.58 11.96 -9.59
CA ASP A 19 6.76 12.32 -8.80
C ASP A 19 7.79 11.18 -8.76
N ALA A 20 7.33 9.93 -8.69
CA ALA A 20 8.19 8.75 -8.69
C ALA A 20 8.94 8.51 -10.00
N GLU A 21 8.45 9.01 -11.13
CA GLU A 21 9.17 8.98 -12.41
C GLU A 21 10.36 9.97 -12.44
N GLN A 22 10.29 11.04 -11.63
CA GLN A 22 11.29 12.12 -11.65
C GLN A 22 12.31 12.00 -10.52
N ALA A 23 11.92 11.43 -9.38
CA ALA A 23 12.76 11.34 -8.20
C ALA A 23 12.41 10.13 -7.33
N ALA A 24 13.35 9.76 -6.44
CA ALA A 24 13.08 8.77 -5.40
C ALA A 24 11.96 9.27 -4.47
N THR A 25 10.77 8.69 -4.60
CA THR A 25 9.56 9.12 -3.89
C THR A 25 9.13 8.05 -2.89
N ALA A 26 8.87 8.47 -1.65
CA ALA A 26 8.40 7.62 -0.58
C ALA A 26 7.05 8.12 -0.04
N VAL A 27 6.05 7.23 0.00
CA VAL A 27 4.78 7.49 0.66
C VAL A 27 4.86 7.01 2.11
N LEU A 28 4.69 7.93 3.05
CA LEU A 28 4.71 7.65 4.48
C LEU A 28 3.29 7.76 5.05
N CYS A 29 3.00 6.94 6.05
CA CYS A 29 1.75 6.97 6.79
C CYS A 29 2.06 7.20 8.27
N SER A 30 1.23 8.00 8.97
CA SER A 30 1.40 8.30 10.39
C SER A 30 0.98 7.15 11.33
N GLU A 31 0.45 6.07 10.78
CA GLU A 31 -0.02 4.91 11.55
C GLU A 31 1.16 3.99 11.90
N SER A 32 1.39 3.79 13.20
CA SER A 32 2.49 2.96 13.70
C SER A 32 2.33 1.47 13.34
N LEU A 33 1.10 1.00 13.15
CA LEU A 33 0.80 -0.39 12.80
C LEU A 33 0.71 -0.55 11.29
N TRP A 34 1.77 -1.07 10.69
CA TRP A 34 1.91 -1.13 9.23
C TRP A 34 0.87 -2.02 8.53
N TRP A 35 0.39 -3.08 9.19
CA TRP A 35 -0.63 -3.99 8.66
C TRP A 35 -2.04 -3.40 8.72
N ARG A 36 -2.25 -2.36 9.53
CA ARG A 36 -3.52 -1.62 9.61
C ARG A 36 -3.54 -0.36 8.76
N CYS A 37 -2.41 0.00 8.19
CA CYS A 37 -2.30 1.30 7.56
C CYS A 37 -2.69 1.27 6.09
N HIS A 38 -3.21 2.41 5.63
CA HIS A 38 -3.73 2.59 4.28
C HIS A 38 -2.65 2.45 3.17
N ARG A 39 -1.35 2.43 3.53
CA ARG A 39 -0.25 2.32 2.57
C ARG A 39 -0.25 1.00 1.81
N ARG A 40 -0.85 -0.05 2.38
CA ARG A 40 -1.03 -1.33 1.67
C ARG A 40 -1.99 -1.17 0.49
N LEU A 41 -3.13 -0.51 0.71
CA LEU A 41 -4.13 -0.23 -0.34
C LEU A 41 -3.57 0.67 -1.45
N ILE A 42 -2.75 1.67 -1.08
CA ILE A 42 -2.07 2.54 -2.04
C ILE A 42 -1.11 1.72 -2.91
N ALA A 43 -0.35 0.82 -2.29
CA ALA A 43 0.60 -0.04 -3.01
C ALA A 43 -0.10 -1.07 -3.91
N ASP A 44 -1.22 -1.66 -3.47
CA ASP A 44 -2.05 -2.53 -4.32
C ASP A 44 -2.52 -1.77 -5.57
N ALA A 45 -3.01 -0.53 -5.40
CA ALA A 45 -3.47 0.31 -6.52
C ALA A 45 -2.32 0.67 -7.48
N ALA A 46 -1.16 1.08 -6.94
CA ALA A 46 0.01 1.40 -7.76
C ALA A 46 0.45 0.21 -8.62
N VAL A 47 0.52 -0.99 -8.04
CA VAL A 47 0.96 -2.19 -8.76
C VAL A 47 -0.11 -2.67 -9.74
N LEU A 48 -1.37 -2.79 -9.32
CA LEU A 48 -2.39 -3.49 -10.11
C LEU A 48 -3.10 -2.59 -11.13
N LEU A 49 -3.24 -1.29 -10.85
CA LEU A 49 -3.89 -0.35 -11.76
C LEU A 49 -2.89 0.34 -12.69
N HIS A 50 -1.65 0.52 -12.24
CA HIS A 50 -0.65 1.35 -12.93
C HIS A 50 0.67 0.62 -13.24
N ASP A 51 0.78 -0.68 -12.94
CA ASP A 51 1.99 -1.49 -13.18
C ASP A 51 3.28 -0.90 -12.55
N ALA A 52 3.13 -0.08 -11.50
CA ALA A 52 4.24 0.57 -10.84
C ALA A 52 4.95 -0.39 -9.87
N ALA A 53 6.29 -0.44 -9.92
CA ALA A 53 7.07 -1.23 -8.98
C ALA A 53 7.09 -0.57 -7.60
N VAL A 54 6.61 -1.27 -6.56
CA VAL A 54 6.58 -0.78 -5.18
C VAL A 54 7.44 -1.66 -4.28
N VAL A 55 8.24 -1.03 -3.42
CA VAL A 55 8.98 -1.66 -2.33
C VAL A 55 8.58 -1.05 -0.98
N HIS A 56 8.56 -1.88 0.05
CA HIS A 56 8.37 -1.47 1.44
C HIS A 56 9.72 -1.20 2.09
N LEU A 57 9.84 -0.04 2.73
CA LEU A 57 10.97 0.32 3.59
C LEU A 57 10.73 -0.26 4.99
N LEU A 58 11.52 -1.25 5.39
CA LEU A 58 11.46 -1.84 6.72
C LEU A 58 12.37 -1.08 7.70
N HIS A 59 12.05 -1.15 9.00
CA HIS A 59 12.77 -0.43 10.04
C HIS A 59 14.25 -0.83 10.18
N ASP A 60 14.62 -2.01 9.69
CA ASP A 60 15.98 -2.56 9.68
C ASP A 60 16.75 -2.20 8.41
N GLY A 61 16.19 -1.32 7.56
CA GLY A 61 16.80 -0.88 6.31
C GLY A 61 16.57 -1.84 5.14
N ARG A 62 15.88 -2.97 5.33
CA ARG A 62 15.56 -3.88 4.23
C ARG A 62 14.48 -3.29 3.33
N LEU A 63 14.59 -3.62 2.04
CA LEU A 63 13.60 -3.36 1.02
C LEU A 63 12.89 -4.67 0.67
N THR A 64 11.56 -4.69 0.69
CA THR A 64 10.78 -5.87 0.29
C THR A 64 9.79 -5.48 -0.80
N LEU A 65 9.76 -6.22 -1.90
CA LEU A 65 8.78 -6.01 -2.96
C LEU A 65 7.36 -6.12 -2.41
N HIS A 66 6.49 -5.22 -2.85
CA HIS A 66 5.09 -5.29 -2.49
C HIS A 66 4.46 -6.54 -3.10
N ARG A 67 3.84 -7.35 -2.25
CA ARG A 67 2.97 -8.45 -2.68
C ARG A 67 1.52 -7.97 -2.56
N PRO A 68 0.72 -8.06 -3.64
CA PRO A 68 -0.69 -7.70 -3.58
C PRO A 68 -1.43 -8.40 -2.45
N THR A 69 -2.41 -7.72 -1.88
CA THR A 69 -3.26 -8.27 -0.82
C THR A 69 -3.97 -9.54 -1.28
N ASP A 70 -3.98 -10.58 -0.46
CA ASP A 70 -4.69 -11.81 -0.81
C ASP A 70 -6.20 -11.49 -1.01
N GLY A 71 -6.77 -11.99 -2.11
CA GLY A 71 -8.16 -11.67 -2.49
C GLY A 71 -8.35 -10.32 -3.20
N VAL A 72 -7.30 -9.51 -3.39
CA VAL A 72 -7.42 -8.31 -4.22
C VAL A 72 -7.46 -8.67 -5.70
N ARG A 73 -8.36 -8.03 -6.43
CA ARG A 73 -8.43 -8.12 -7.89
C ARG A 73 -8.81 -6.79 -8.52
N ARG A 74 -8.35 -6.59 -9.75
CA ARG A 74 -8.73 -5.45 -10.58
C ARG A 74 -10.11 -5.66 -11.19
N ASP A 75 -10.95 -4.63 -11.10
CA ASP A 75 -12.24 -4.52 -11.79
C ASP A 75 -12.28 -3.17 -12.53
N GLY A 76 -11.88 -3.19 -13.81
CA GLY A 76 -11.69 -1.97 -14.59
C GLY A 76 -10.62 -1.05 -13.99
N GLU A 77 -11.04 0.14 -13.53
CA GLU A 77 -10.19 1.14 -12.88
C GLU A 77 -10.25 1.09 -11.35
N ARG A 78 -10.89 0.07 -10.79
CA ARG A 78 -11.07 -0.10 -9.35
C ARG A 78 -10.45 -1.39 -8.88
N LEU A 79 -10.20 -1.46 -7.57
CA LEU A 79 -9.83 -2.70 -6.90
C LEU A 79 -11.02 -3.21 -6.09
N VAL A 80 -11.23 -4.51 -6.16
CA VAL A 80 -12.18 -5.25 -5.32
C VAL A 80 -11.36 -6.17 -4.43
N TYR A 81 -11.72 -6.19 -3.14
CA TYR A 81 -11.08 -7.04 -2.14
C TYR A 81 -12.10 -8.07 -1.69
N ASP A 82 -11.91 -9.30 -2.15
CA ASP A 82 -12.75 -10.42 -1.76
C ASP A 82 -12.30 -10.90 -0.37
N VAL A 83 -13.16 -10.73 0.63
CA VAL A 83 -12.89 -11.12 2.02
C VAL A 83 -13.36 -12.55 2.26
N ASP A 84 -12.57 -13.52 1.81
CA ASP A 84 -12.67 -14.89 2.31
C ASP A 84 -12.04 -14.90 3.70
N GLY A 85 -12.75 -15.37 4.73
CA GLY A 85 -12.36 -15.24 6.15
C GLY A 85 -11.04 -15.91 6.60
N ALA A 86 -10.15 -16.26 5.68
CA ALA A 86 -8.81 -16.76 5.91
C ALA A 86 -7.78 -15.62 5.83
N ASP A 87 -7.92 -14.64 6.72
CA ASP A 87 -6.91 -13.60 6.88
C ASP A 87 -5.74 -14.18 7.68
N ASP A 88 -4.70 -14.72 7.02
CA ASP A 88 -3.48 -15.26 7.67
C ASP A 88 -2.56 -14.12 8.17
N GLN A 89 -3.15 -13.23 8.97
CA GLN A 89 -2.51 -12.05 9.57
C GLN A 89 -1.56 -12.42 10.72
N VAL A 90 -1.71 -13.64 11.26
CA VAL A 90 -1.04 -14.08 12.50
C VAL A 90 0.34 -14.70 12.21
N SER A 91 0.56 -15.25 11.02
CA SER A 91 1.83 -15.92 10.66
C SER A 91 3.03 -14.96 10.58
N GLN A 92 2.81 -13.66 10.32
CA GLN A 92 3.89 -12.64 10.28
C GLN A 92 4.17 -11.97 11.64
N GLN A 93 3.26 -12.11 12.62
CA GLN A 93 3.49 -11.70 14.00
C GLN A 93 4.45 -12.66 14.74
N ARG A 94 4.54 -13.93 14.30
CA ARG A 94 5.49 -14.91 14.85
C ARG A 94 6.94 -14.72 14.39
N LEU A 95 7.17 -13.96 13.31
CA LEU A 95 8.53 -13.63 12.82
C LEU A 95 9.12 -12.37 13.47
N SER A 96 8.33 -11.62 14.25
CA SER A 96 8.71 -10.36 14.90
C SER A 96 8.89 -10.46 16.44
N LEU A 97 8.90 -11.69 16.98
CA LEU A 97 9.23 -12.02 18.38
C LEU A 97 10.41 -12.99 18.49
N GLY A 98 11.27 -13.06 17.46
CA GLY A 98 12.56 -13.75 17.51
C GLY A 98 13.68 -12.84 17.97
#